data_AF-A0A958P862-F1
#
_entry.id   AF-A0A958P862-F1
#
_cell.length_a   1.000
_cell.length_b   1.000
_cell.length_c   1.000
_cell.angle_alpha   90.00
_cell.angle_beta   90.00
_cell.angle_gamma   90.00
#
_symmetry.space_group_name_H-M   'P 1'
#
loop_
_entity.id
_entity.type
_entity.pdbx_description
1 polymer ?
#
loop_
_entity_poly.entity_id
_entity_poly.type
_entity_poly.pdbx_seq_one_letter_code
_entity_poly.pdbx_strand_id
1 'polypeptide(L)'
;MSRLGKGCLLLSVLSLVVLMATRTILGGWVNLLYIPLVLLVAGVIGVVVLERKTLVDFLTMRTTKHGMNMGVLILLGVVLMVSVNYLGVRFNKTVDVTEEKLNSLSEQSVKVLKSLDKDLTVYIFYKGEEAKDQRQAIKQNLTLYEESSPKIKVRTVNSYVEPALAQEYLGDITDKNRGEVFVFVNYGGKKIRVETEGPGQITEEKLTSAIIRATREGNKKIYFVTGHGERDLKGTDPEALSQLVESLEGASYKVEPINFTEKAAIPEDASLIAIVGPQAPYLDAELNLLRDYLRKGGRVVVAVDPGQHHNLSLLTKSVGVEFKNNYILNQLSQIVGRGLASAIGITYESGAGVTDKFQNGEMTIFDLASEVVPAPDVSENLKVTPLVKTHDSAFVENDIKNVSQPKEGDFGSRDVAVLSEGHLDGGKDEKTEFASVIFGDSDFMANKSFFQ
;
A
#
# COMPACT_ATOMS: atom_id res chain seq x y z
N MET A 1 -76.83 -25.70 -19.51
CA MET A 1 -76.96 -26.06 -18.09
C MET A 1 -78.34 -26.59 -17.76
N SER A 2 -78.38 -27.80 -17.22
CA SER A 2 -79.49 -28.47 -16.55
C SER A 2 -79.99 -27.68 -15.32
N ARG A 3 -81.25 -27.92 -14.91
CA ARG A 3 -81.83 -27.28 -13.72
C ARG A 3 -81.07 -27.63 -12.43
N LEU A 4 -80.59 -28.88 -12.33
CA LEU A 4 -79.77 -29.34 -11.20
C LEU A 4 -78.38 -28.70 -11.20
N GLY A 5 -77.72 -28.57 -12.36
CA GLY A 5 -76.44 -27.88 -12.48
C GLY A 5 -76.52 -26.40 -12.09
N LYS A 6 -77.62 -25.69 -12.42
CA LYS A 6 -77.86 -24.31 -11.96
C LYS A 6 -78.02 -24.23 -10.44
N GLY A 7 -78.67 -25.21 -9.83
CA GLY A 7 -78.80 -25.33 -8.38
C GLY A 7 -77.45 -25.53 -7.69
N CYS A 8 -76.61 -26.43 -8.19
CA CYS A 8 -75.26 -26.66 -7.65
C CYS A 8 -74.36 -25.42 -7.80
N LEU A 9 -74.47 -24.68 -8.91
CA LEU A 9 -73.71 -23.44 -9.13
C LEU A 9 -74.15 -22.32 -8.18
N LEU A 10 -75.46 -22.15 -7.99
CA LEU A 10 -75.98 -21.20 -7.00
C LEU A 10 -75.53 -21.54 -5.59
N LEU A 11 -75.55 -22.83 -5.22
CA LEU A 11 -75.05 -23.32 -3.94
C LEU A 11 -73.57 -22.98 -3.75
N SER A 12 -72.73 -23.21 -4.77
CA SER A 12 -71.29 -22.93 -4.67
C SER A 12 -70.99 -21.43 -4.57
N VAL A 13 -71.69 -20.60 -5.35
CA VAL A 13 -71.52 -19.13 -5.29
C VAL A 13 -71.96 -18.59 -3.94
N LEU A 14 -73.12 -19.03 -3.44
CA LEU A 14 -73.63 -18.60 -2.14
C LEU A 14 -72.68 -19.03 -1.01
N SER A 15 -72.18 -20.27 -1.07
CA SER A 15 -71.22 -20.79 -0.09
C SER A 15 -69.89 -20.03 -0.12
N LEU A 16 -69.43 -19.59 -1.31
CA LEU A 16 -68.22 -18.76 -1.45
C LEU A 16 -68.39 -17.38 -0.80
N VAL A 17 -69.53 -16.74 -1.06
CA VAL A 17 -69.85 -15.41 -0.49
C VAL A 17 -69.93 -15.51 1.04
N VAL A 18 -70.62 -16.54 1.55
CA VAL A 18 -70.72 -16.78 3.00
C VAL A 18 -69.34 -17.04 3.60
N LEU A 19 -68.50 -17.87 2.98
CA LEU A 19 -67.13 -18.15 3.43
C LEU A 19 -66.25 -16.89 3.45
N MET A 20 -66.32 -16.05 2.41
CA MET A 20 -65.52 -14.83 2.32
C MET A 20 -65.98 -13.76 3.31
N ALA A 21 -67.30 -13.59 3.49
CA ALA A 21 -67.85 -12.67 4.47
C ALA A 21 -67.51 -13.09 5.91
N THR A 22 -67.72 -14.37 6.26
CA THR A 22 -67.40 -14.90 7.59
C THR A 22 -65.90 -14.86 7.89
N ARG A 23 -65.03 -15.18 6.92
CA ARG A 23 -63.58 -15.04 7.10
C ARG A 23 -63.17 -13.59 7.37
N THR A 24 -63.75 -12.64 6.64
CA THR A 24 -63.41 -11.21 6.80
C THR A 24 -63.90 -10.67 8.16
N ILE A 25 -65.10 -11.07 8.60
CA ILE A 25 -65.66 -10.66 9.90
C ILE A 25 -64.85 -11.24 11.07
N LEU A 26 -64.41 -12.49 10.96
CA LEU A 26 -63.73 -13.21 12.04
C LEU A 26 -62.21 -13.01 12.06
N GLY A 27 -61.64 -12.28 11.09
CA GLY A 27 -60.22 -11.89 11.07
C GLY A 27 -59.23 -13.05 10.90
N GLY A 28 -59.70 -14.26 10.60
CA GLY A 28 -58.87 -15.46 10.59
C GLY A 28 -59.62 -16.71 10.18
N TRP A 29 -58.91 -17.84 10.17
CA TRP A 29 -59.49 -19.14 9.86
C TRP A 29 -60.01 -19.81 11.13
N VAL A 30 -61.28 -20.22 11.15
CA VAL A 30 -61.90 -20.89 12.31
C VAL A 30 -62.66 -22.13 11.87
N ASN A 31 -62.88 -23.08 12.78
CA ASN A 31 -63.52 -24.36 12.47
C ASN A 31 -64.91 -24.23 11.82
N LEU A 32 -65.64 -23.15 12.08
CA LEU A 32 -66.95 -22.89 11.46
C LEU A 32 -66.86 -22.68 9.94
N LEU A 33 -65.69 -22.28 9.39
CA LEU A 33 -65.48 -22.06 7.96
C LEU A 33 -65.43 -23.37 7.15
N TYR A 34 -65.23 -24.53 7.80
CA TYR A 34 -65.25 -25.83 7.11
C TYR A 34 -66.64 -26.17 6.55
N ILE A 35 -67.73 -25.71 7.18
CA ILE A 35 -69.09 -26.00 6.71
C ILE A 35 -69.36 -25.36 5.33
N PRO A 36 -69.23 -24.02 5.15
CA PRO A 36 -69.40 -23.41 3.84
C PRO A 36 -68.31 -23.86 2.84
N LEU A 37 -67.11 -24.23 3.30
CA LEU A 37 -66.07 -24.79 2.43
C LEU A 37 -66.49 -26.14 1.84
N VAL A 38 -67.00 -27.06 2.66
CA VAL A 38 -67.46 -28.37 2.21
C VAL A 38 -68.65 -28.23 1.25
N LEU A 39 -69.60 -27.32 1.54
CA LEU A 39 -70.73 -27.04 0.65
C LEU A 39 -70.28 -26.42 -0.68
N LEU A 40 -69.27 -25.54 -0.65
CA LEU A 40 -68.66 -25.00 -1.86
C LEU A 40 -68.03 -26.11 -2.69
N VAL A 41 -67.21 -26.97 -2.08
CA VAL A 41 -66.53 -28.07 -2.76
C VAL A 41 -67.55 -29.05 -3.34
N ALA A 42 -68.56 -29.44 -2.56
CA ALA A 42 -69.63 -30.33 -3.03
C ALA A 42 -70.44 -29.72 -4.18
N GLY A 43 -70.75 -28.41 -4.10
CA GLY A 43 -71.41 -27.68 -5.19
C GLY A 43 -70.58 -27.65 -6.47
N VAL A 44 -69.28 -27.34 -6.37
CA VAL A 44 -68.34 -27.33 -7.51
C VAL A 44 -68.23 -28.73 -8.12
N ILE A 45 -68.05 -29.77 -7.31
CA ILE A 45 -68.02 -31.17 -7.79
C ILE A 45 -69.33 -31.52 -8.50
N GLY A 46 -70.47 -31.13 -7.92
CA GLY A 46 -71.79 -31.32 -8.54
C GLY A 46 -71.90 -30.68 -9.91
N VAL A 47 -71.41 -29.44 -10.08
CA VAL A 47 -71.37 -28.76 -11.38
C VAL A 47 -70.44 -29.50 -12.36
N VAL A 48 -69.24 -29.92 -11.92
CA VAL A 48 -68.28 -30.63 -12.77
C VAL A 48 -68.83 -31.96 -13.27
N VAL A 49 -69.54 -32.71 -12.43
CA VAL A 49 -70.13 -34.01 -12.79
C VAL A 49 -71.38 -33.83 -13.66
N LEU A 50 -72.32 -32.97 -13.26
CA LEU A 50 -73.61 -32.80 -13.96
C LEU A 50 -73.49 -32.04 -15.27
N GLU A 51 -72.55 -31.10 -15.37
CA GLU A 51 -72.32 -30.28 -16.56
C GLU A 51 -71.03 -30.66 -17.30
N ARG A 52 -70.51 -31.88 -17.09
CA ARG A 52 -69.27 -32.38 -17.70
C ARG A 52 -69.23 -32.12 -19.21
N LYS A 53 -70.33 -32.38 -19.91
CA LYS A 53 -70.41 -32.18 -21.37
C LYS A 53 -70.29 -30.69 -21.74
N THR A 54 -71.03 -29.82 -21.06
CA THR A 54 -70.98 -28.36 -21.26
C THR A 54 -69.59 -27.78 -20.95
N LEU A 55 -68.91 -28.28 -19.91
CA LEU A 55 -67.56 -27.87 -19.54
C LEU A 55 -66.51 -28.33 -20.57
N VAL A 56 -66.62 -29.56 -21.06
CA VAL A 56 -65.77 -30.08 -22.14
C VAL A 56 -66.01 -29.30 -23.44
N ASP A 57 -67.26 -29.05 -23.80
CA ASP A 57 -67.62 -28.24 -24.97
C ASP A 57 -67.06 -26.81 -24.83
N PHE A 58 -67.18 -26.19 -23.65
CA PHE A 58 -66.62 -24.88 -23.35
C PHE A 58 -65.10 -24.83 -23.43
N LEU A 59 -64.40 -25.83 -22.90
CA LEU A 59 -62.93 -25.96 -22.98
C LEU A 59 -62.45 -26.32 -24.40
N THR A 60 -63.29 -26.97 -25.21
CA THR A 60 -62.97 -27.33 -26.58
C THR A 60 -63.30 -26.24 -27.61
N MET A 61 -64.10 -25.22 -27.24
CA MET A 61 -64.40 -24.06 -28.10
C MET A 61 -63.12 -23.36 -28.55
N ARG A 62 -63.06 -22.98 -29.84
CA ARG A 62 -61.90 -22.27 -30.42
C ARG A 62 -61.55 -21.01 -29.64
N THR A 63 -62.54 -20.23 -29.21
CA THR A 63 -62.36 -19.00 -28.43
C THR A 63 -61.69 -19.24 -27.08
N THR A 64 -62.11 -20.27 -26.34
CA THR A 64 -61.53 -20.64 -25.04
C THR A 64 -60.11 -21.21 -25.20
N LYS A 65 -59.85 -22.04 -26.22
CA LYS A 65 -58.50 -22.51 -26.53
C LYS A 65 -57.54 -21.37 -26.87
N HIS A 66 -58.00 -20.38 -27.65
CA HIS A 66 -57.21 -19.19 -27.94
C HIS A 66 -56.97 -18.34 -26.68
N GLY A 67 -57.99 -18.15 -25.83
CA GLY A 67 -57.84 -17.44 -24.55
C GLY A 67 -56.88 -18.13 -23.57
N MET A 68 -56.92 -19.47 -23.49
CA MET A 68 -56.01 -20.26 -22.64
C MET A 68 -54.58 -20.22 -23.16
N ASN A 69 -54.38 -20.26 -24.48
CA ASN A 69 -53.08 -20.07 -25.11
C ASN A 69 -52.53 -18.65 -24.86
N MET A 70 -53.40 -17.63 -24.92
CA MET A 70 -53.06 -16.26 -24.54
C MET A 70 -52.67 -16.15 -23.06
N GLY A 71 -53.41 -16.81 -22.17
CA GLY A 71 -53.08 -16.85 -20.73
C GLY A 71 -51.73 -17.51 -20.45
N VAL A 72 -51.42 -18.61 -21.14
CA VAL A 72 -50.10 -19.27 -21.07
C VAL A 72 -49.00 -18.35 -21.58
N LEU A 73 -49.23 -17.63 -22.69
CA LEU A 73 -48.27 -16.66 -23.23
C LEU A 73 -48.05 -15.47 -22.27
N ILE A 74 -49.11 -14.95 -21.65
CA ILE A 74 -49.00 -13.88 -20.65
C ILE A 74 -48.21 -14.37 -19.44
N LEU A 75 -48.50 -15.58 -18.95
CA LEU A 75 -47.80 -16.17 -17.81
C LEU A 75 -46.31 -16.42 -18.14
N LEU A 76 -46.01 -16.93 -19.34
CA LEU A 76 -44.63 -17.04 -19.83
C LEU A 76 -43.94 -15.68 -19.92
N GLY A 77 -44.64 -14.64 -20.40
CA GLY A 77 -44.12 -13.27 -20.45
C GLY A 77 -43.80 -12.70 -19.07
N VAL A 78 -44.67 -12.94 -18.08
CA VAL A 78 -44.43 -12.55 -16.68
C VAL A 78 -43.24 -13.31 -16.09
N VAL A 79 -43.18 -14.63 -16.29
CA VAL A 79 -42.04 -15.45 -15.83
C VAL A 79 -40.73 -14.99 -16.45
N LEU A 80 -40.73 -14.69 -17.75
CA LEU A 80 -39.56 -14.14 -18.44
C LEU A 80 -39.17 -12.78 -17.87
N MET A 81 -40.12 -11.87 -17.66
CA MET A 81 -39.86 -10.55 -17.09
C MET A 81 -39.27 -10.64 -15.68
N VAL A 82 -39.82 -11.50 -14.83
CA VAL A 82 -39.29 -11.77 -13.48
C VAL A 82 -37.89 -12.38 -13.57
N SER A 83 -37.66 -13.32 -14.49
CA SER A 83 -36.36 -13.96 -14.68
C SER A 83 -35.29 -12.97 -15.15
N VAL A 84 -35.61 -12.11 -16.11
CA VAL A 84 -34.72 -11.05 -16.60
C VAL A 84 -34.41 -10.05 -15.49
N ASN A 85 -35.42 -9.63 -14.72
CA ASN A 85 -35.20 -8.74 -13.58
C ASN A 85 -34.31 -9.40 -12.50
N TYR A 86 -34.58 -10.66 -12.16
CA TYR A 86 -33.78 -11.42 -11.22
C TYR A 86 -32.33 -11.59 -11.68
N LEU A 87 -32.12 -11.92 -12.96
CA LEU A 87 -30.79 -12.00 -13.55
C LEU A 87 -30.07 -10.64 -13.53
N GLY A 88 -30.78 -9.54 -13.84
CA GLY A 88 -30.23 -8.19 -13.81
C GLY A 88 -29.81 -7.75 -12.40
N VAL A 89 -30.60 -8.07 -11.38
CA VAL A 89 -30.26 -7.78 -9.98
C VAL A 89 -29.10 -8.64 -9.48
N ARG A 90 -29.03 -9.91 -9.89
CA ARG A 90 -28.01 -10.85 -9.39
C ARG A 90 -26.68 -10.80 -10.14
N PHE A 91 -26.69 -10.45 -11.42
CA PHE A 91 -25.51 -10.41 -12.29
C PHE A 91 -25.29 -8.99 -12.81
N ASN A 92 -25.21 -8.01 -11.90
CA ASN A 92 -24.86 -6.63 -12.24
C ASN A 92 -23.36 -6.53 -12.57
N LYS A 93 -22.96 -6.97 -13.76
CA LYS A 93 -21.61 -6.73 -14.30
C LYS A 93 -21.64 -5.44 -15.10
N THR A 94 -21.05 -4.40 -14.53
CA THR A 94 -20.75 -3.15 -15.21
C THR A 94 -19.58 -3.38 -16.16
N VAL A 95 -19.80 -3.15 -17.46
CA VAL A 95 -18.74 -3.18 -18.47
C VAL A 95 -18.45 -1.75 -18.85
N ASP A 96 -17.21 -1.32 -18.65
CA ASP A 96 -16.75 0.00 -19.08
C ASP A 96 -16.47 -0.02 -20.59
N VAL A 97 -17.24 0.76 -21.35
CA VAL A 97 -17.15 0.89 -22.81
C VAL A 97 -16.39 2.16 -23.19
N THR A 98 -15.87 2.92 -22.23
CA THR A 98 -15.05 4.11 -22.51
C THR A 98 -13.69 3.72 -23.08
N GLU A 99 -13.21 4.50 -24.05
CA GLU A 99 -11.94 4.25 -24.77
C GLU A 99 -10.74 4.23 -23.82
N GLU A 100 -10.80 5.00 -22.73
CA GLU A 100 -9.76 5.10 -21.70
C GLU A 100 -10.06 4.28 -20.42
N LYS A 101 -11.15 3.50 -20.37
CA LYS A 101 -11.52 2.68 -19.20
C LYS A 101 -11.63 3.45 -17.87
N LEU A 102 -12.09 4.70 -17.92
CA LEU A 102 -12.09 5.65 -16.79
C LEU A 102 -12.95 5.24 -15.58
N ASN A 103 -13.82 4.23 -15.74
CA ASN A 103 -14.74 3.74 -14.72
C ASN A 103 -14.43 2.29 -14.31
N SER A 104 -13.23 1.81 -14.57
CA SER A 104 -12.79 0.47 -14.18
C SER A 104 -11.36 0.51 -13.63
N LEU A 105 -11.07 -0.33 -12.65
CA LEU A 105 -9.72 -0.46 -12.12
C LEU A 105 -8.78 -1.10 -13.16
N SER A 106 -7.53 -0.68 -13.15
CA SER A 106 -6.49 -1.31 -13.96
C SER A 106 -6.32 -2.80 -13.59
N GLU A 107 -5.83 -3.59 -14.54
CA GLU A 107 -5.55 -5.01 -14.30
C GLU A 107 -4.56 -5.24 -13.15
N GLN A 108 -3.63 -4.30 -12.96
CA GLN A 108 -2.66 -4.34 -11.86
C GLN A 108 -3.35 -4.19 -10.52
N SER A 109 -4.20 -3.17 -10.36
CA SER A 109 -5.01 -2.98 -9.16
C SER A 109 -5.86 -4.20 -8.87
N VAL A 110 -6.59 -4.73 -9.86
CA VAL A 110 -7.43 -5.93 -9.70
C VAL A 110 -6.61 -7.15 -9.24
N LYS A 111 -5.39 -7.34 -9.74
CA LYS A 111 -4.50 -8.44 -9.28
C LYS A 111 -4.14 -8.27 -7.80
N VAL A 112 -3.80 -7.06 -7.37
CA VAL A 112 -3.48 -6.75 -5.96
C VAL A 112 -4.70 -6.98 -5.06
N LEU A 113 -5.90 -6.60 -5.51
CA LEU A 113 -7.12 -6.77 -4.72
C LEU A 113 -7.51 -8.26 -4.58
N LYS A 114 -7.19 -9.08 -5.57
CA LYS A 114 -7.41 -10.54 -5.54
C LYS A 114 -6.41 -11.27 -4.66
N SER A 115 -5.21 -10.74 -4.48
CA SER A 115 -4.19 -11.35 -3.61
C SER A 115 -4.39 -11.05 -2.12
N LEU A 116 -5.39 -10.24 -1.75
CA LEU A 116 -5.70 -9.96 -0.34
C LEU A 116 -6.12 -11.25 0.39
N ASP A 117 -5.39 -11.63 1.42
CA ASP A 117 -5.70 -12.73 2.34
C ASP A 117 -6.63 -12.28 3.49
N LYS A 118 -6.48 -11.06 4.00
CA LYS A 118 -7.24 -10.46 5.12
C LYS A 118 -8.18 -9.33 4.68
N ASP A 119 -9.00 -8.85 5.60
CA ASP A 119 -9.81 -7.64 5.42
C ASP A 119 -8.91 -6.39 5.38
N LEU A 120 -9.18 -5.51 4.41
CA LEU A 120 -8.52 -4.21 4.23
C LEU A 120 -9.53 -3.11 4.49
N THR A 121 -9.24 -2.21 5.43
CA THR A 121 -10.10 -1.06 5.73
C THR A 121 -9.42 0.23 5.28
N VAL A 122 -10.07 0.99 4.40
CA VAL A 122 -9.64 2.33 4.01
C VAL A 122 -10.37 3.35 4.89
N TYR A 123 -9.64 4.09 5.70
CA TYR A 123 -10.16 5.15 6.55
C TYR A 123 -10.02 6.51 5.86
N ILE A 124 -11.13 7.25 5.78
CA ILE A 124 -11.16 8.64 5.29
C ILE A 124 -11.46 9.54 6.48
N PHE A 125 -10.43 10.15 7.05
CA PHE A 125 -10.57 11.13 8.12
C PHE A 125 -10.83 12.50 7.51
N TYR A 126 -11.86 13.19 7.97
CA TYR A 126 -12.18 14.54 7.51
C TYR A 126 -12.45 15.48 8.67
N LYS A 127 -12.31 16.79 8.43
CA LYS A 127 -12.55 17.85 9.42
C LYS A 127 -13.68 18.76 8.94
N GLY A 128 -14.81 18.71 9.65
CA GLY A 128 -15.93 19.62 9.40
C GLY A 128 -16.69 19.35 8.09
N GLU A 129 -17.61 20.25 7.74
CA GLU A 129 -18.45 20.15 6.53
C GLU A 129 -17.79 20.72 5.27
N GLU A 130 -16.74 21.53 5.41
CA GLU A 130 -16.00 22.10 4.26
C GLU A 130 -15.34 21.00 3.42
N ALA A 131 -14.97 19.90 4.05
CA ALA A 131 -14.40 18.72 3.41
C ALA A 131 -15.42 17.82 2.67
N LYS A 132 -16.71 18.18 2.62
CA LYS A 132 -17.79 17.31 2.12
C LYS A 132 -17.60 16.88 0.66
N ASP A 133 -17.24 17.82 -0.20
CA ASP A 133 -17.09 17.55 -1.64
C ASP A 133 -15.85 16.69 -1.91
N GLN A 134 -14.73 16.98 -1.25
CA GLN A 134 -13.50 16.17 -1.32
C GLN A 134 -13.74 14.75 -0.81
N ARG A 135 -14.43 14.61 0.34
CA ARG A 135 -14.82 13.32 0.90
C ARG A 135 -15.66 12.53 -0.10
N GLN A 136 -16.61 13.17 -0.77
CA GLN A 136 -17.50 12.51 -1.72
C GLN A 136 -16.74 12.04 -2.97
N ALA A 137 -15.84 12.86 -3.53
CA ALA A 137 -15.00 12.50 -4.66
C ALA A 137 -14.10 11.30 -4.33
N ILE A 138 -13.40 11.34 -3.19
CA ILE A 138 -12.55 10.25 -2.71
C ILE A 138 -13.38 8.97 -2.49
N LYS A 139 -14.56 9.10 -1.89
CA LYS A 139 -15.45 7.97 -1.64
C LYS A 139 -15.90 7.31 -2.94
N GLN A 140 -16.22 8.09 -3.99
CA GLN A 140 -16.59 7.55 -5.30
C GLN A 140 -15.46 6.72 -5.92
N ASN A 141 -14.23 7.22 -5.86
CA ASN A 141 -13.06 6.48 -6.36
C ASN A 141 -12.84 5.17 -5.59
N LEU A 142 -13.09 5.19 -4.28
CA LEU A 142 -12.95 4.02 -3.41
C LEU A 142 -14.09 2.99 -3.55
N THR A 143 -15.27 3.40 -4.01
CA THR A 143 -16.38 2.49 -4.30
C THR A 143 -15.96 1.42 -5.31
N LEU A 144 -15.19 1.78 -6.34
CA LEU A 144 -14.69 0.82 -7.34
C LEU A 144 -13.82 -0.29 -6.72
N TYR A 145 -13.12 0.01 -5.63
CA TYR A 145 -12.34 -0.97 -4.88
C TYR A 145 -13.23 -1.89 -4.05
N GLU A 146 -14.23 -1.35 -3.35
CA GLU A 146 -15.23 -2.16 -2.61
C GLU A 146 -16.01 -3.09 -3.53
N GLU A 147 -16.42 -2.63 -4.72
CA GLU A 147 -17.11 -3.44 -5.72
C GLU A 147 -16.22 -4.55 -6.30
N SER A 148 -14.91 -4.31 -6.39
CA SER A 148 -13.95 -5.25 -6.96
C SER A 148 -13.53 -6.36 -5.98
N SER A 149 -13.62 -6.15 -4.67
CA SER A 149 -13.27 -7.17 -3.67
C SER A 149 -14.09 -7.04 -2.38
N PRO A 150 -14.78 -8.12 -1.94
CA PRO A 150 -15.58 -8.10 -0.71
C PRO A 150 -14.75 -7.95 0.58
N LYS A 151 -13.41 -8.04 0.48
CA LYS A 151 -12.49 -7.87 1.61
C LYS A 151 -12.16 -6.41 1.89
N ILE A 152 -12.55 -5.49 1.00
CA ILE A 152 -12.26 -4.05 1.13
C ILE A 152 -13.47 -3.37 1.75
N LYS A 153 -13.20 -2.53 2.76
CA LYS A 153 -14.21 -1.74 3.46
C LYS A 153 -13.76 -0.30 3.53
N VAL A 154 -14.62 0.64 3.18
CA VAL A 154 -14.34 2.07 3.24
C VAL A 154 -15.09 2.67 4.43
N ARG A 155 -14.36 3.28 5.36
CA ARG A 155 -14.91 3.94 6.54
C ARG A 155 -14.57 5.42 6.56
N THR A 156 -15.60 6.26 6.51
CA THR A 156 -15.47 7.70 6.73
C THR A 156 -15.52 8.01 8.22
N VAL A 157 -14.54 8.78 8.72
CA VAL A 157 -14.42 9.15 10.12
C VAL A 157 -14.39 10.67 10.24
N ASN A 158 -15.33 11.22 11.00
CA ASN A 158 -15.30 12.64 11.35
C ASN A 158 -14.32 12.83 12.52
N SER A 159 -13.25 13.58 12.28
CA SER A 159 -12.18 13.78 13.27
C SER A 159 -12.63 14.53 14.52
N TYR A 160 -13.72 15.31 14.44
CA TYR A 160 -14.31 16.01 15.59
C TYR A 160 -15.25 15.12 16.41
N VAL A 161 -15.85 14.11 15.79
CA VAL A 161 -16.81 13.20 16.46
C VAL A 161 -16.10 11.99 17.06
N GLU A 162 -15.07 11.47 16.38
CA GLU A 162 -14.27 10.33 16.85
C GLU A 162 -12.80 10.74 17.12
N PRO A 163 -12.53 11.59 18.12
CA PRO A 163 -11.19 12.16 18.33
C PRO A 163 -10.15 11.12 18.76
N ALA A 164 -10.54 10.05 19.46
CA ALA A 164 -9.62 9.00 19.87
C ALA A 164 -9.04 8.24 18.66
N LEU A 165 -9.89 7.87 17.70
CA LEU A 165 -9.46 7.20 16.47
C LEU A 165 -8.67 8.16 15.57
N ALA A 166 -9.07 9.45 15.53
CA ALA A 166 -8.32 10.47 14.81
C ALA A 166 -6.91 10.64 15.41
N GLN A 167 -6.76 10.67 16.73
CA GLN A 167 -5.46 10.79 17.39
C GLN A 167 -4.57 9.56 17.11
N GLU A 168 -5.12 8.36 17.06
CA GLU A 168 -4.39 7.13 16.76
C GLU A 168 -3.77 7.12 15.35
N TYR A 169 -4.40 7.76 14.37
CA TYR A 169 -3.93 7.78 12.97
C TYR A 169 -3.23 9.08 12.57
N LEU A 170 -3.63 10.20 13.17
CA LEU A 170 -3.10 11.52 12.88
C LEU A 170 -2.05 11.98 13.90
N GLY A 171 -1.78 11.20 14.94
CA GLY A 171 -0.91 11.53 16.09
C GLY A 171 0.51 11.97 15.73
N ASP A 172 1.09 11.42 14.68
CA ASP A 172 2.51 11.64 14.33
C ASP A 172 2.69 12.54 13.10
N ILE A 173 1.59 13.12 12.60
CA ILE A 173 1.65 13.97 11.40
C ILE A 173 2.03 15.40 11.79
N THR A 174 3.09 15.93 11.19
CA THR A 174 3.56 17.31 11.41
C THR A 174 2.56 18.35 10.86
N ASP A 175 1.82 18.00 9.80
CA ASP A 175 0.87 18.88 9.10
C ASP A 175 -0.62 18.67 9.49
N LYS A 176 -0.91 18.21 10.72
CA LYS A 176 -2.29 17.97 11.18
C LYS A 176 -3.26 19.10 10.88
N ASN A 177 -2.80 20.34 10.86
CA ASN A 177 -3.64 21.54 10.72
C ASN A 177 -3.84 22.02 9.27
N ARG A 178 -3.15 21.45 8.28
CA ARG A 178 -3.22 21.91 6.87
C ARG A 178 -4.09 21.03 5.98
N GLY A 179 -4.33 19.78 6.36
CA GLY A 179 -5.17 18.84 5.61
C GLY A 179 -6.61 18.81 6.10
N GLU A 180 -7.57 19.00 5.17
CA GLU A 180 -9.02 18.85 5.43
C GLU A 180 -9.46 17.38 5.39
N VAL A 181 -8.76 16.54 4.62
CA VAL A 181 -9.01 15.10 4.48
C VAL A 181 -7.70 14.31 4.49
N PHE A 182 -7.66 13.21 5.23
CA PHE A 182 -6.56 12.24 5.27
C PHE A 182 -7.07 10.84 4.98
N VAL A 183 -6.34 10.07 4.17
CA VAL A 183 -6.72 8.69 3.82
C VAL A 183 -5.65 7.71 4.27
N PHE A 184 -6.09 6.63 4.92
CA PHE A 184 -5.24 5.57 5.41
C PHE A 184 -5.75 4.21 4.96
N VAL A 185 -4.84 3.32 4.61
CA VAL A 185 -5.10 1.91 4.39
C VAL A 185 -4.68 1.14 5.64
N ASN A 186 -5.60 0.38 6.23
CA ASN A 186 -5.32 -0.56 7.31
C ASN A 186 -5.48 -1.99 6.80
N TYR A 187 -4.42 -2.78 6.89
CA TYR A 187 -4.42 -4.19 6.53
C TYR A 187 -3.79 -5.03 7.64
N GLY A 188 -4.58 -5.87 8.32
CA GLY A 188 -4.09 -6.72 9.40
C GLY A 188 -3.36 -5.96 10.53
N GLY A 189 -3.75 -4.71 10.80
CA GLY A 189 -3.12 -3.82 11.79
C GLY A 189 -2.03 -2.90 11.23
N LYS A 190 -1.59 -3.10 9.98
CA LYS A 190 -0.62 -2.25 9.29
C LYS A 190 -1.30 -1.02 8.70
N LYS A 191 -0.91 0.17 9.17
CA LYS A 191 -1.50 1.46 8.77
C LYS A 191 -0.56 2.18 7.81
N ILE A 192 -1.03 2.48 6.60
CA ILE A 192 -0.26 3.23 5.59
C ILE A 192 -1.06 4.46 5.17
N ARG A 193 -0.45 5.64 5.26
CA ARG A 193 -1.04 6.87 4.73
C ARG A 193 -0.96 6.87 3.20
N VAL A 194 -2.05 7.26 2.54
CA VAL A 194 -2.09 7.48 1.09
C VAL A 194 -1.58 8.90 0.81
N GLU A 195 -0.61 9.00 -0.09
CA GLU A 195 -0.12 10.29 -0.58
C GLU A 195 -1.19 10.97 -1.46
N THR A 196 -1.35 12.28 -1.30
CA THR A 196 -2.31 13.10 -2.04
C THR A 196 -1.56 14.16 -2.83
N GLU A 197 -1.88 14.33 -4.11
CA GLU A 197 -1.20 15.31 -5.00
C GLU A 197 -1.82 16.73 -4.91
N GLY A 198 -2.88 16.87 -4.12
CA GLY A 198 -3.55 18.14 -3.83
C GLY A 198 -4.81 17.90 -2.98
N PRO A 199 -5.55 18.97 -2.60
CA PRO A 199 -6.79 18.84 -1.85
C PRO A 199 -7.80 17.95 -2.60
N GLY A 200 -8.15 16.81 -2.02
CA GLY A 200 -9.16 15.89 -2.58
C GLY A 200 -8.73 15.05 -3.78
N GLN A 201 -7.47 15.12 -4.24
CA GLN A 201 -7.00 14.33 -5.38
C GLN A 201 -6.23 13.09 -4.92
N ILE A 202 -6.88 11.92 -5.02
CA ILE A 202 -6.26 10.61 -4.84
C ILE A 202 -6.38 9.87 -6.16
N THR A 203 -5.23 9.55 -6.75
CA THR A 203 -5.13 8.75 -7.98
C THR A 203 -5.17 7.25 -7.64
N GLU A 204 -5.60 6.44 -8.62
CA GLU A 204 -5.55 4.98 -8.51
C GLU A 204 -4.13 4.48 -8.20
N GLU A 205 -3.11 5.07 -8.84
CA GLU A 205 -1.71 4.68 -8.65
C GLU A 205 -1.26 4.81 -7.19
N LYS A 206 -1.56 5.94 -6.54
CA LYS A 206 -1.19 6.19 -5.14
C LYS A 206 -1.92 5.25 -4.19
N LEU A 207 -3.20 5.00 -4.45
CA LEU A 207 -4.00 4.11 -3.63
C LEU A 207 -3.55 2.65 -3.77
N THR A 208 -3.37 2.15 -4.99
CA THR A 208 -2.86 0.80 -5.25
C THR A 208 -1.46 0.62 -4.67
N SER A 209 -0.59 1.62 -4.78
CA SER A 209 0.74 1.61 -4.15
C SER A 209 0.65 1.53 -2.63
N ALA A 210 -0.25 2.28 -2.00
CA ALA A 210 -0.48 2.21 -0.56
C ALA A 210 -1.02 0.85 -0.13
N ILE A 211 -1.91 0.24 -0.91
CA ILE A 211 -2.42 -1.12 -0.68
C ILE A 211 -1.28 -2.13 -0.79
N ILE A 212 -0.45 -2.08 -1.84
CA ILE A 212 0.73 -2.96 -1.99
C ILE A 212 1.66 -2.84 -0.78
N ARG A 213 1.91 -1.61 -0.31
CA ARG A 213 2.73 -1.39 0.89
C ARG A 213 2.08 -1.98 2.14
N ALA A 214 0.77 -1.85 2.30
CA ALA A 214 0.02 -2.40 3.42
C ALA A 214 -0.09 -3.94 3.37
N THR A 215 -0.07 -4.54 2.19
CA THR A 215 -0.27 -6.00 2.01
C THR A 215 1.04 -6.76 1.83
N ARG A 216 2.16 -6.07 1.58
CA ARG A 216 3.49 -6.68 1.50
C ARG A 216 3.79 -7.42 2.81
N GLU A 217 3.82 -8.74 2.71
CA GLU A 217 4.28 -9.63 3.77
C GLU A 217 5.81 -9.55 3.89
N GLY A 218 6.29 -9.62 5.13
CA GLY A 218 7.70 -9.44 5.47
C GLY A 218 8.03 -7.98 5.76
N ASN A 219 8.12 -7.64 7.05
CA ASN A 219 8.92 -6.49 7.44
C ASN A 219 10.35 -6.83 7.04
N LYS A 220 10.81 -6.27 5.91
CA LYS A 220 12.21 -6.42 5.50
C LYS A 220 13.07 -6.04 6.70
N LYS A 221 13.93 -6.96 7.13
CA LYS A 221 14.77 -6.74 8.29
C LYS A 221 16.05 -6.04 7.87
N ILE A 222 16.32 -4.92 8.51
CA ILE A 222 17.56 -4.17 8.39
C ILE A 222 18.35 -4.45 9.67
N TYR A 223 19.52 -5.05 9.50
CA TYR A 223 20.41 -5.36 10.61
C TYR A 223 21.49 -4.29 10.70
N PHE A 224 21.54 -3.57 11.82
CA PHE A 224 22.59 -2.60 12.10
C PHE A 224 23.71 -3.25 12.90
N VAL A 225 24.93 -3.17 12.38
CA VAL A 225 26.09 -3.78 13.04
C VAL A 225 26.42 -3.00 14.32
N THR A 226 26.74 -3.75 15.38
CA THR A 226 27.20 -3.22 16.66
C THR A 226 28.43 -4.00 17.15
N GLY A 227 29.19 -3.39 18.06
CA GLY A 227 30.35 -4.01 18.71
C GLY A 227 31.68 -3.31 18.43
N HIS A 228 31.73 -2.40 17.46
CA HIS A 228 32.92 -1.63 17.07
C HIS A 228 32.74 -0.12 17.31
N GLY A 229 31.84 0.27 18.20
CA GLY A 229 31.56 1.67 18.53
C GLY A 229 30.64 2.38 17.53
N GLU A 230 29.88 1.63 16.74
CA GLU A 230 28.82 2.16 15.88
C GLU A 230 27.78 2.95 16.67
N ARG A 231 27.04 3.81 15.96
CA ARG A 231 26.04 4.68 16.57
C ARG A 231 24.92 3.88 17.25
N ASP A 232 24.50 4.35 18.43
CA ASP A 232 23.42 3.73 19.18
C ASP A 232 22.08 3.89 18.45
N LEU A 233 21.34 2.79 18.31
CA LEU A 233 20.04 2.74 17.64
C LEU A 233 18.91 3.30 18.49
N LYS A 234 19.07 3.35 19.82
CA LYS A 234 17.99 3.71 20.76
C LYS A 234 18.29 4.93 21.61
N GLY A 235 19.49 5.48 21.51
CA GLY A 235 19.92 6.66 22.26
C GLY A 235 19.11 7.90 21.89
N THR A 236 19.01 8.83 22.84
CA THR A 236 18.43 10.17 22.63
C THR A 236 19.47 11.22 22.30
N ASP A 237 20.76 10.84 22.35
CA ASP A 237 21.86 11.75 22.09
C ASP A 237 21.86 12.23 20.62
N PRO A 238 22.45 13.40 20.33
CA PRO A 238 22.51 13.95 18.97
C PRO A 238 23.17 13.00 17.95
N GLU A 239 24.10 12.15 18.42
CA GLU A 239 24.86 11.21 17.61
C GLU A 239 24.18 9.84 17.41
N ALA A 240 23.08 9.58 18.11
CA ALA A 240 22.32 8.33 17.99
C ALA A 240 21.46 8.28 16.72
N LEU A 241 20.91 7.11 16.40
CA LEU A 241 20.13 6.83 15.19
C LEU A 241 18.62 6.64 15.45
N SER A 242 18.11 6.96 16.64
CA SER A 242 16.73 6.65 17.01
C SER A 242 15.68 7.27 16.08
N GLN A 243 15.92 8.47 15.53
CA GLN A 243 15.03 9.10 14.54
C GLN A 243 15.04 8.38 13.19
N LEU A 244 16.22 7.91 12.75
CA LEU A 244 16.34 7.09 11.54
C LEU A 244 15.61 5.75 11.74
N VAL A 245 15.82 5.11 12.89
CA VAL A 245 15.15 3.84 13.23
C VAL A 245 13.63 4.02 13.24
N GLU A 246 13.12 5.05 13.90
CA GLU A 246 11.69 5.37 13.93
C GLU A 246 11.12 5.59 12.51
N SER A 247 11.86 6.32 11.66
CA SER A 247 11.47 6.55 10.26
C SER A 247 11.43 5.24 9.44
N LEU A 248 12.41 4.36 9.64
CA LEU A 248 12.47 3.05 8.99
C LEU A 248 11.33 2.13 9.47
N GLU A 249 11.05 2.10 10.78
CA GLU A 249 9.97 1.33 11.36
C GLU A 249 8.58 1.86 10.93
N GLY A 250 8.42 3.19 10.88
CA GLY A 250 7.24 3.85 10.29
C GLY A 250 7.05 3.53 8.81
N ALA A 251 8.14 3.32 8.07
CA ALA A 251 8.15 2.81 6.71
C ALA A 251 7.96 1.28 6.61
N SER A 252 7.66 0.61 7.74
CA SER A 252 7.41 -0.84 7.86
C SER A 252 8.63 -1.74 7.65
N TYR A 253 9.84 -1.22 7.84
CA TYR A 253 11.02 -2.05 8.04
C TYR A 253 11.09 -2.53 9.49
N LYS A 254 11.78 -3.64 9.74
CA LYS A 254 12.14 -4.03 11.11
C LYS A 254 13.63 -3.78 11.30
N VAL A 255 13.98 -3.02 12.32
CA VAL A 255 15.39 -2.76 12.65
C VAL A 255 15.82 -3.66 13.80
N GLU A 256 16.92 -4.39 13.61
CA GLU A 256 17.51 -5.23 14.65
C GLU A 256 19.03 -4.98 14.73
N PRO A 257 19.64 -4.93 15.92
CA PRO A 257 21.09 -4.91 16.03
C PRO A 257 21.68 -6.29 15.68
N ILE A 258 22.91 -6.32 15.19
CA ILE A 258 23.71 -7.54 15.02
C ILE A 258 25.14 -7.30 15.49
N ASN A 259 25.60 -8.15 16.41
CA ASN A 259 26.99 -8.18 16.83
C ASN A 259 27.64 -9.48 16.31
N PHE A 260 28.62 -9.36 15.42
CA PHE A 260 29.27 -10.52 14.80
C PHE A 260 30.16 -11.31 15.76
N THR A 261 30.61 -10.69 16.85
CA THR A 261 31.34 -11.37 17.93
C THR A 261 30.42 -12.31 18.72
N GLU A 262 29.16 -11.91 18.94
CA GLU A 262 28.16 -12.74 19.61
C GLU A 262 27.53 -13.77 18.68
N LYS A 263 27.30 -13.39 17.41
CA LYS A 263 26.68 -14.21 16.39
C LYS A 263 27.53 -14.19 15.12
N ALA A 264 28.34 -15.23 14.95
CA ALA A 264 29.24 -15.40 13.81
C ALA A 264 28.53 -15.78 12.49
N ALA A 265 27.35 -15.21 12.22
CA ALA A 265 26.60 -15.41 10.99
C ALA A 265 25.58 -14.28 10.77
N ILE A 266 25.44 -13.87 9.50
CA ILE A 266 24.37 -12.97 9.07
C ILE A 266 23.07 -13.79 8.92
N PRO A 267 21.95 -13.37 9.53
CA PRO A 267 20.65 -14.04 9.41
C PRO A 267 20.18 -14.18 7.96
N GLU A 268 19.53 -15.29 7.62
CA GLU A 268 18.99 -15.52 6.27
C GLU A 268 17.85 -14.55 5.90
N ASP A 269 17.17 -13.98 6.90
CA ASP A 269 16.10 -13.00 6.72
C ASP A 269 16.62 -11.54 6.65
N ALA A 270 17.94 -11.34 6.66
CA ALA A 270 18.57 -10.02 6.51
C ALA A 270 18.37 -9.48 5.09
N SER A 271 17.54 -8.45 4.97
CA SER A 271 17.31 -7.75 3.69
C SER A 271 18.36 -6.68 3.41
N LEU A 272 19.02 -6.16 4.46
CA LEU A 272 20.08 -5.17 4.39
C LEU A 272 20.95 -5.22 5.65
N ILE A 273 22.25 -5.01 5.50
CA ILE A 273 23.20 -4.79 6.60
C ILE A 273 23.65 -3.33 6.58
N ALA A 274 23.53 -2.63 7.71
CA ALA A 274 23.94 -1.25 7.87
C ALA A 274 25.11 -1.15 8.84
N ILE A 275 26.19 -0.49 8.43
CA ILE A 275 27.36 -0.19 9.25
C ILE A 275 27.49 1.32 9.33
N VAL A 276 27.30 1.91 10.52
CA VAL A 276 27.18 3.36 10.67
C VAL A 276 28.07 3.87 11.80
N GLY A 277 29.08 4.66 11.44
CA GLY A 277 30.00 5.32 12.36
C GLY A 277 30.91 4.40 13.18
N PRO A 278 31.52 3.34 12.63
CA PRO A 278 32.40 2.45 13.38
C PRO A 278 33.67 3.17 13.85
N GLN A 279 34.09 2.89 15.09
CA GLN A 279 35.23 3.53 15.75
C GLN A 279 36.41 2.55 15.98
N ALA A 280 36.15 1.24 15.95
CA ALA A 280 37.14 0.19 16.19
C ALA A 280 37.35 -0.69 14.94
N PRO A 281 38.52 -1.35 14.82
CA PRO A 281 38.85 -2.20 13.68
C PRO A 281 38.00 -3.46 13.64
N TYR A 282 37.41 -3.74 12.47
CA TYR A 282 36.77 -5.02 12.17
C TYR A 282 37.82 -6.14 11.99
N LEU A 283 37.46 -7.35 12.41
CA LEU A 283 38.28 -8.55 12.25
C LEU A 283 38.14 -9.15 10.84
N ASP A 284 39.18 -9.84 10.37
CA ASP A 284 39.17 -10.49 9.04
C ASP A 284 38.01 -11.47 8.87
N ALA A 285 37.64 -12.19 9.93
CA ALA A 285 36.51 -13.12 9.92
C ALA A 285 35.18 -12.39 9.66
N GLU A 286 34.98 -11.21 10.24
CA GLU A 286 33.77 -10.40 10.07
C GLU A 286 33.71 -9.79 8.67
N LEU A 287 34.85 -9.29 8.18
CA LEU A 287 34.97 -8.79 6.80
C LEU A 287 34.66 -9.91 5.78
N ASN A 288 35.09 -11.14 6.05
CA ASN A 288 34.78 -12.29 5.20
C ASN A 288 33.29 -12.64 5.24
N LEU A 289 32.62 -12.58 6.40
CA LEU A 289 31.17 -12.75 6.49
C LEU A 289 30.41 -11.72 5.64
N LEU A 290 30.82 -10.45 5.69
CA LEU A 290 30.22 -9.38 4.89
C LEU A 290 30.46 -9.59 3.38
N ARG A 291 31.67 -10.00 2.98
CA ARG A 291 31.97 -10.36 1.59
C ARG A 291 31.13 -11.53 1.10
N ASP A 292 30.97 -12.57 1.90
CA ASP A 292 30.16 -13.73 1.55
C ASP A 292 28.67 -13.37 1.45
N TYR A 293 28.18 -12.44 2.26
CA TYR A 293 26.84 -11.89 2.13
C TYR A 293 26.65 -11.12 0.82
N LEU A 294 27.60 -10.24 0.46
CA LEU A 294 27.60 -9.53 -0.82
C LEU A 294 27.67 -10.49 -2.01
N ARG A 295 28.52 -11.53 -1.97
CA ARG A 295 28.60 -12.58 -3.01
C ARG A 295 27.25 -13.25 -3.30
N LYS A 296 26.38 -13.33 -2.30
CA LYS A 296 25.03 -13.94 -2.41
C LYS A 296 23.95 -12.94 -2.85
N GLY A 297 24.31 -11.75 -3.34
CA GLY A 297 23.36 -10.69 -3.71
C GLY A 297 22.85 -9.87 -2.51
N GLY A 298 23.57 -9.92 -1.38
CA GLY A 298 23.25 -9.13 -0.19
C GLY A 298 23.35 -7.63 -0.44
N ARG A 299 22.69 -6.84 0.42
CA ARG A 299 22.69 -5.37 0.32
C ARG A 299 23.34 -4.75 1.55
N VAL A 300 24.30 -3.86 1.34
CA VAL A 300 25.05 -3.23 2.43
C VAL A 300 25.01 -1.72 2.31
N VAL A 301 24.82 -1.04 3.43
CA VAL A 301 25.06 0.41 3.54
C VAL A 301 26.19 0.60 4.53
N VAL A 302 27.20 1.38 4.13
CA VAL A 302 28.36 1.72 4.95
C VAL A 302 28.44 3.23 5.04
N ALA A 303 28.46 3.76 6.25
CA ALA A 303 28.72 5.17 6.51
C ALA A 303 29.86 5.26 7.52
N VAL A 304 30.98 5.83 7.09
CA VAL A 304 32.24 5.86 7.85
C VAL A 304 32.75 7.28 7.97
N ASP A 305 33.29 7.60 9.16
CA ASP A 305 33.86 8.92 9.45
C ASP A 305 35.39 8.88 9.31
N PRO A 306 36.02 9.94 8.78
CA PRO A 306 37.48 10.00 8.69
C PRO A 306 38.17 10.11 10.04
N GLY A 307 39.43 9.66 10.07
CA GLY A 307 40.29 9.66 11.26
C GLY A 307 40.16 8.41 12.14
N GLN A 308 39.30 7.45 11.76
CA GLN A 308 39.10 6.20 12.47
C GLN A 308 39.82 5.03 11.81
N HIS A 309 40.31 4.07 12.61
CA HIS A 309 41.01 2.87 12.12
C HIS A 309 40.10 1.64 12.16
N HIS A 310 39.05 1.64 11.34
CA HIS A 310 37.99 0.63 11.35
C HIS A 310 38.23 -0.59 10.41
N ASN A 311 39.28 -0.58 9.57
CA ASN A 311 39.62 -1.63 8.58
C ASN A 311 38.58 -1.92 7.48
N LEU A 312 37.42 -1.26 7.45
CA LEU A 312 36.40 -1.46 6.39
C LEU A 312 36.85 -1.04 4.99
N SER A 313 37.95 -0.30 4.84
CA SER A 313 38.53 -0.02 3.51
C SER A 313 38.86 -1.31 2.75
N LEU A 314 39.14 -2.41 3.46
CA LEU A 314 39.32 -3.74 2.88
C LEU A 314 38.02 -4.36 2.33
N LEU A 315 36.86 -3.96 2.86
CA LEU A 315 35.54 -4.35 2.35
C LEU A 315 35.14 -3.45 1.19
N THR A 316 35.23 -2.12 1.34
CA THR A 316 34.82 -1.18 0.29
C THR A 316 35.65 -1.35 -0.98
N LYS A 317 36.97 -1.62 -0.86
CA LYS A 317 37.81 -1.92 -2.03
C LYS A 317 37.38 -3.19 -2.75
N SER A 318 36.85 -4.19 -2.05
CA SER A 318 36.36 -5.41 -2.70
C SER A 318 35.13 -5.17 -3.58
N VAL A 319 34.36 -4.11 -3.30
CA VAL A 319 33.25 -3.64 -4.15
C VAL A 319 33.66 -2.47 -5.05
N GLY A 320 34.95 -2.25 -5.28
CA GLY A 320 35.44 -1.23 -6.22
C GLY A 320 35.36 0.21 -5.70
N VAL A 321 35.24 0.43 -4.39
CA VAL A 321 35.13 1.77 -3.79
C VAL A 321 36.29 2.05 -2.83
N GLU A 322 36.93 3.20 -3.00
CA GLU A 322 38.00 3.67 -2.14
C GLU A 322 37.53 4.79 -1.22
N PHE A 323 37.68 4.57 0.09
CA PHE A 323 37.55 5.60 1.11
C PHE A 323 38.90 6.27 1.33
N LYS A 324 39.00 7.58 1.08
CA LYS A 324 40.28 8.31 1.13
C LYS A 324 40.76 8.60 2.55
N ASN A 325 39.85 8.61 3.53
CA ASN A 325 40.15 8.96 4.92
C ASN A 325 40.79 10.36 5.05
N ASN A 326 40.20 11.33 4.37
CA ASN A 326 40.56 12.75 4.43
C ASN A 326 39.35 13.58 4.85
N TYR A 327 39.51 14.90 4.96
CA TYR A 327 38.45 15.82 5.34
C TYR A 327 38.13 16.74 4.16
N ILE A 328 36.87 16.74 3.74
CA ILE A 328 36.35 17.67 2.75
C ILE A 328 35.98 18.96 3.45
N LEU A 329 36.62 20.04 3.02
CA LEU A 329 36.41 21.39 3.53
C LEU A 329 35.78 22.25 2.43
N ASN A 330 34.91 23.18 2.82
CA ASN A 330 34.20 24.04 1.87
C ASN A 330 34.22 25.49 2.38
N GLN A 331 34.63 26.44 1.55
CA GLN A 331 34.52 27.86 1.91
C GLN A 331 33.06 28.34 1.97
N LEU A 332 32.18 27.74 1.16
CA LEU A 332 30.77 28.12 1.08
C LEU A 332 30.00 27.77 2.36
N SER A 333 30.46 26.79 3.14
CA SER A 333 29.84 26.44 4.43
C SER A 333 29.91 27.58 5.44
N GLN A 334 30.99 28.36 5.46
CA GLN A 334 31.10 29.56 6.30
C GLN A 334 30.05 30.61 5.94
N ILE A 335 29.76 30.77 4.65
CA ILE A 335 28.79 31.77 4.17
C ILE A 335 27.37 31.43 4.64
N VAL A 336 27.05 30.13 4.75
CA VAL A 336 25.76 29.65 5.29
C VAL A 336 25.78 29.44 6.80
N GLY A 337 26.79 29.99 7.50
CA GLY A 337 26.87 29.98 8.96
C GLY A 337 27.37 28.67 9.58
N ARG A 338 28.04 27.80 8.81
CA ARG A 338 28.63 26.54 9.26
C ARG A 338 30.15 26.58 9.31
N GLY A 339 30.75 25.59 9.99
CA GLY A 339 32.20 25.43 10.02
C GLY A 339 32.75 25.02 8.64
N LEU A 340 34.05 25.23 8.40
CA LEU A 340 34.72 24.86 7.13
C LEU A 340 34.59 23.36 6.81
N ALA A 341 34.48 22.51 7.83
CA ALA A 341 34.40 21.07 7.67
C ALA A 341 32.96 20.56 7.53
N SER A 342 32.15 21.28 6.75
CA SER A 342 30.83 20.82 6.34
C SER A 342 30.82 20.75 4.81
N ALA A 343 30.84 19.54 4.28
CA ALA A 343 30.67 19.28 2.87
C ALA A 343 29.19 19.49 2.51
N ILE A 344 28.93 20.20 1.41
CA ILE A 344 27.57 20.48 0.94
C ILE A 344 27.38 19.74 -0.38
N GLY A 345 26.59 18.69 -0.36
CA GLY A 345 26.14 17.95 -1.55
C GLY A 345 25.10 18.78 -2.30
N ILE A 346 25.37 19.04 -3.57
CA ILE A 346 24.52 19.87 -4.43
C ILE A 346 24.26 19.25 -5.80
N THR A 347 25.03 18.24 -6.18
CA THR A 347 24.88 17.53 -7.44
C THR A 347 24.66 16.06 -7.13
N TYR A 348 23.61 15.52 -7.71
CA TYR A 348 23.14 14.17 -7.44
C TYR A 348 22.99 13.41 -8.74
N GLU A 349 23.50 12.19 -8.78
CA GLU A 349 23.43 11.37 -9.99
C GLU A 349 21.98 11.08 -10.38
N SER A 350 21.67 11.24 -11.67
CA SER A 350 20.32 10.99 -12.19
C SER A 350 20.20 9.57 -12.75
N GLY A 351 19.07 8.91 -12.52
CA GLY A 351 18.82 7.56 -13.03
C GLY A 351 19.43 6.44 -12.18
N ALA A 352 20.02 6.78 -11.02
CA ALA A 352 20.48 5.82 -10.02
C ALA A 352 19.34 5.33 -9.09
N GLY A 353 18.12 5.90 -9.20
CA GLY A 353 16.97 5.55 -8.36
C GLY A 353 17.03 6.15 -6.95
N VAL A 354 18.18 6.03 -6.27
CA VAL A 354 18.40 6.49 -4.88
C VAL A 354 18.35 8.02 -4.77
N THR A 355 18.89 8.71 -5.76
CA THR A 355 19.10 10.17 -5.78
C THR A 355 18.13 10.93 -6.69
N ASP A 356 17.18 10.24 -7.33
CA ASP A 356 16.27 10.83 -8.33
C ASP A 356 15.34 11.91 -7.75
N LYS A 357 15.13 11.91 -6.43
CA LYS A 357 14.32 12.93 -5.74
C LYS A 357 15.05 14.24 -5.46
N PHE A 358 16.37 14.29 -5.62
CA PHE A 358 17.22 15.42 -5.25
C PHE A 358 17.59 16.31 -6.46
N GLN A 359 16.76 16.29 -7.50
CA GLN A 359 17.03 16.96 -8.78
C GLN A 359 16.48 18.40 -8.82
N ASN A 360 15.79 18.87 -7.78
CA ASN A 360 15.11 20.17 -7.74
C ASN A 360 15.83 21.21 -6.86
N GLY A 361 17.15 21.08 -6.71
CA GLY A 361 17.98 22.02 -5.96
C GLY A 361 18.04 21.77 -4.46
N GLU A 362 17.67 20.57 -4.01
CA GLU A 362 17.86 20.12 -2.63
C GLU A 362 19.36 20.10 -2.27
N MET A 363 19.69 20.45 -1.02
CA MET A 363 21.06 20.40 -0.51
C MET A 363 21.15 19.39 0.63
N THR A 364 22.25 18.64 0.65
CA THR A 364 22.58 17.69 1.72
C THR A 364 23.85 18.14 2.40
N ILE A 365 23.89 18.02 3.72
CA ILE A 365 25.01 18.47 4.54
C ILE A 365 25.66 17.24 5.13
N PHE A 366 26.98 17.15 4.97
CA PHE A 366 27.81 16.10 5.54
C PHE A 366 28.90 16.76 6.38
N ASP A 367 28.84 16.57 7.69
CA ASP A 367 29.79 17.18 8.62
C ASP A 367 31.01 16.28 8.76
N LEU A 368 32.21 16.86 8.74
CA LEU A 368 33.49 16.14 8.83
C LEU A 368 33.65 15.01 7.78
N ALA A 369 33.05 15.15 6.61
CA ALA A 369 33.03 14.10 5.59
C ALA A 369 34.39 13.84 4.93
N SER A 370 34.59 12.61 4.45
CA SER A 370 35.70 12.19 3.60
C SER A 370 35.27 11.92 2.18
N GLU A 371 36.23 11.96 1.25
CA GLU A 371 36.00 11.48 -0.10
C GLU A 371 35.75 9.97 -0.14
N VAL A 372 34.75 9.58 -0.91
CA VAL A 372 34.46 8.21 -1.32
C VAL A 372 34.41 8.20 -2.83
N VAL A 373 35.35 7.50 -3.46
CA VAL A 373 35.53 7.52 -4.92
C VAL A 373 35.60 6.09 -5.48
N PRO A 374 35.32 5.90 -6.79
CA PRO A 374 35.66 4.65 -7.45
C PRO A 374 37.15 4.33 -7.27
N ALA A 375 37.47 3.07 -6.99
CA ALA A 375 38.84 2.60 -6.93
C ALA A 375 39.51 2.73 -8.32
N PRO A 376 40.85 2.87 -8.39
CA PRO A 376 41.54 2.96 -9.68
C PRO A 376 41.40 1.67 -10.52
N ASP A 377 41.32 0.51 -9.87
CA ASP A 377 41.26 -0.82 -10.50
C ASP A 377 39.90 -1.49 -10.27
N VAL A 378 38.82 -0.87 -10.74
CA VAL A 378 37.46 -1.44 -10.66
C VAL A 378 37.33 -2.62 -11.63
N SER A 379 36.85 -3.76 -11.13
CA SER A 379 36.55 -4.93 -11.96
C SER A 379 35.45 -4.62 -12.98
N GLU A 380 35.55 -5.16 -14.19
CA GLU A 380 34.52 -5.04 -15.24
C GLU A 380 33.15 -5.59 -14.82
N ASN A 381 33.09 -6.43 -13.79
CA ASN A 381 31.86 -6.99 -13.24
C ASN A 381 31.14 -6.04 -12.27
N LEU A 382 31.70 -4.85 -12.02
CA LEU A 382 31.19 -3.87 -11.07
C LEU A 382 30.84 -2.57 -11.79
N LYS A 383 29.66 -2.04 -11.49
CA LYS A 383 29.25 -0.70 -11.85
C LYS A 383 29.36 0.17 -10.61
N VAL A 384 30.30 1.11 -10.63
CA VAL A 384 30.53 2.04 -9.53
C VAL A 384 30.13 3.44 -9.98
N THR A 385 29.19 4.04 -9.26
CA THR A 385 28.53 5.29 -9.64
C THR A 385 28.56 6.27 -8.46
N PRO A 386 29.31 7.39 -8.57
CA PRO A 386 29.22 8.48 -7.60
C PRO A 386 27.78 8.99 -7.51
N LEU A 387 27.22 9.08 -6.31
CA LEU A 387 25.83 9.48 -6.08
C LEU A 387 25.71 10.96 -5.73
N VAL A 388 26.61 11.46 -4.88
CA VAL A 388 26.52 12.80 -4.32
C VAL A 388 27.86 13.48 -4.46
N LYS A 389 27.84 14.68 -5.05
CA LYS A 389 29.00 15.51 -5.31
C LYS A 389 28.85 16.88 -4.67
N THR A 390 29.94 17.39 -4.12
CA THR A 390 29.99 18.72 -3.52
C THR A 390 30.13 19.82 -4.57
N HIS A 391 29.98 21.07 -4.14
CA HIS A 391 30.31 22.23 -4.96
C HIS A 391 31.82 22.29 -5.31
N ASP A 392 32.16 22.96 -6.40
CA ASP A 392 33.53 23.12 -6.90
C ASP A 392 34.46 23.94 -5.98
N SER A 393 33.90 24.60 -4.95
CA SER A 393 34.66 25.31 -3.92
C SER A 393 35.17 24.40 -2.80
N ALA A 394 34.94 23.09 -2.90
CA ALA A 394 35.46 22.13 -1.93
C ALA A 394 36.95 21.87 -2.17
N PHE A 395 37.69 21.62 -1.10
CA PHE A 395 39.07 21.18 -1.10
C PHE A 395 39.26 20.12 0.01
N VAL A 396 40.41 19.46 0.04
CA VAL A 396 40.64 18.34 0.96
C VAL A 396 41.86 18.59 1.84
N GLU A 397 41.79 18.10 3.07
CA GLU A 397 42.88 18.15 4.03
C GLU A 397 43.00 16.81 4.75
N ASN A 398 44.22 16.36 5.06
CA ASN A 398 44.42 15.08 5.76
C ASN A 398 44.41 15.25 7.29
N ASP A 399 44.73 16.45 7.77
CA ASP A 399 44.71 16.79 9.19
C ASP A 399 43.86 18.04 9.43
N ILE A 400 42.65 17.84 9.93
CA ILE A 400 41.72 18.92 10.23
C ILE A 400 42.21 19.87 11.34
N LYS A 401 43.20 19.48 12.14
CA LYS A 401 43.80 20.36 13.15
C LYS A 401 44.76 21.38 12.53
N ASN A 402 45.29 21.08 11.35
CA ASN A 402 46.29 21.88 10.66
C ASN A 402 45.86 22.13 9.20
N VAL A 403 44.78 22.90 9.05
CA VAL A 403 44.25 23.24 7.72
C VAL A 403 45.19 24.19 6.98
N SER A 404 45.71 23.75 5.85
CA SER A 404 46.53 24.58 4.96
C SER A 404 45.68 25.63 4.24
N GLN A 405 46.27 26.76 3.86
CA GLN A 405 45.57 27.70 2.96
C GLN A 405 45.46 27.06 1.56
N PRO A 406 44.23 26.84 1.04
CA PRO A 406 44.04 26.24 -0.27
C PRO A 406 44.50 27.17 -1.39
N LYS A 407 45.14 26.62 -2.41
CA LYS A 407 45.50 27.30 -3.66
C LYS A 407 44.36 27.12 -4.67
N GLU A 408 44.34 27.97 -5.70
CA GLU A 408 43.30 27.95 -6.74
C GLU A 408 43.12 26.56 -7.41
N GLY A 409 44.20 25.79 -7.55
CA GLY A 409 44.14 24.43 -8.11
C GLY A 409 43.72 23.32 -7.14
N ASP A 410 43.58 23.61 -5.85
CA ASP A 410 43.18 22.62 -4.84
C ASP A 410 41.66 22.45 -4.77
N PHE A 411 40.91 23.40 -5.34
CA PHE A 411 39.46 23.39 -5.36
C PHE A 411 38.90 22.45 -6.43
N GLY A 412 37.77 21.81 -6.12
CA GLY A 412 36.93 21.12 -7.09
C GLY A 412 35.84 20.31 -6.40
N SER A 413 34.88 19.82 -7.20
CA SER A 413 33.86 18.91 -6.70
C SER A 413 34.48 17.65 -6.10
N ARG A 414 33.89 17.13 -5.02
CA ARG A 414 34.32 15.94 -4.29
C ARG A 414 33.14 14.99 -4.13
N ASP A 415 33.40 13.70 -4.33
CA ASP A 415 32.39 12.65 -4.19
C ASP A 415 32.30 12.24 -2.70
N VAL A 416 31.10 12.30 -2.12
CA VAL A 416 30.85 11.95 -0.69
C VAL A 416 30.06 10.67 -0.51
N ALA A 417 29.42 10.20 -1.58
CA ALA A 417 28.65 8.96 -1.58
C ALA A 417 28.78 8.24 -2.92
N VAL A 418 28.89 6.92 -2.89
CA VAL A 418 29.05 6.06 -4.08
C VAL A 418 28.15 4.84 -3.96
N LEU A 419 27.47 4.50 -5.06
CA LEU A 419 26.77 3.25 -5.28
C LEU A 419 27.70 2.28 -6.02
N SER A 420 27.77 1.04 -5.55
CA SER A 420 28.43 -0.07 -6.24
C SER A 420 27.46 -1.22 -6.40
N GLU A 421 27.30 -1.69 -7.63
CA GLU A 421 26.41 -2.79 -8.01
C GLU A 421 27.16 -3.78 -8.89
N GLY A 422 26.79 -5.06 -8.84
CA GLY A 422 27.31 -6.08 -9.73
C GLY A 422 27.59 -7.40 -9.04
N HIS A 423 28.62 -8.12 -9.51
CA HIS A 423 28.93 -9.48 -9.06
C HIS A 423 30.40 -9.60 -8.64
N LEU A 424 30.64 -9.97 -7.38
CA LEU A 424 32.00 -10.15 -6.87
C LEU A 424 32.76 -11.31 -7.52
N ASP A 425 32.05 -12.39 -7.89
CA ASP A 425 32.65 -13.60 -8.47
C ASP A 425 32.33 -13.77 -9.97
N GLY A 426 31.87 -12.71 -10.66
CA GLY A 426 31.62 -12.74 -12.12
C GLY A 426 30.42 -13.57 -12.58
N GLY A 427 29.50 -13.90 -11.66
CA GLY A 427 28.19 -14.45 -12.01
C GLY A 427 27.38 -13.47 -12.87
N LYS A 428 26.40 -13.97 -13.63
CA LYS A 428 25.44 -13.13 -14.39
C LYS A 428 23.99 -13.31 -13.93
N ASP A 429 23.79 -13.99 -12.80
CA ASP A 429 22.44 -14.19 -12.25
C ASP A 429 22.03 -12.95 -11.45
N GLU A 430 20.92 -12.32 -11.84
CA GLU A 430 20.32 -11.18 -11.13
C GLU A 430 20.11 -11.47 -9.64
N LYS A 431 19.87 -12.73 -9.25
CA LYS A 431 19.71 -13.10 -7.83
C LYS A 431 20.98 -12.96 -7.00
N THR A 432 22.13 -12.94 -7.66
CA THR A 432 23.45 -12.80 -7.03
C THR A 432 24.05 -11.41 -7.20
N GLU A 433 23.31 -10.50 -7.86
CA GLU A 433 23.73 -9.11 -7.99
C GLU A 433 23.60 -8.40 -6.64
N PHE A 434 24.71 -7.90 -6.13
CA PHE A 434 24.74 -7.14 -4.88
C PHE A 434 24.52 -5.65 -5.16
N ALA A 435 24.12 -4.93 -4.12
CA ALA A 435 24.15 -3.47 -4.12
C ALA A 435 24.74 -2.96 -2.81
N SER A 436 25.69 -2.03 -2.90
CA SER A 436 26.33 -1.39 -1.75
C SER A 436 26.35 0.11 -1.92
N VAL A 437 25.91 0.85 -0.90
CA VAL A 437 26.07 2.31 -0.85
C VAL A 437 27.07 2.67 0.24
N ILE A 438 28.09 3.43 -0.12
CA ILE A 438 29.13 3.87 0.80
C ILE A 438 29.09 5.39 0.91
N PHE A 439 29.03 5.90 2.14
CA PHE A 439 29.07 7.30 2.51
C PHE A 439 30.35 7.60 3.30
N GLY A 440 30.95 8.75 3.01
CA GLY A 440 32.14 9.26 3.70
C GLY A 440 31.83 10.06 4.97
N ASP A 441 30.59 9.98 5.44
CA ASP A 441 30.10 10.60 6.66
C ASP A 441 28.95 9.75 7.22
N SER A 442 28.92 9.56 8.53
CA SER A 442 27.80 8.92 9.25
C SER A 442 26.92 9.90 10.04
N ASP A 443 27.38 11.14 10.25
CA ASP A 443 26.65 12.19 10.98
C ASP A 443 25.33 12.56 10.30
N PHE A 444 25.26 12.53 8.96
CA PHE A 444 24.03 12.82 8.24
C PHE A 444 22.89 11.84 8.56
N MET A 445 23.20 10.65 9.10
CA MET A 445 22.21 9.65 9.53
C MET A 445 21.80 9.81 11.01
N ALA A 446 22.49 10.67 11.77
CA ALA A 446 22.27 10.84 13.20
C ALA A 446 21.10 11.78 13.52
N ASN A 447 20.59 11.69 14.76
CA ASN A 447 19.45 12.46 15.25
C ASN A 447 19.61 13.97 15.03
N LYS A 448 20.83 14.51 15.18
CA LYS A 448 21.16 15.92 14.94
C LYS A 448 20.86 16.42 13.52
N SER A 449 20.70 15.50 12.57
CA SER A 449 20.49 15.80 11.15
C SER A 449 19.01 15.74 10.73
N PHE A 450 18.12 15.20 11.59
CA PHE A 450 16.67 15.07 11.29
C PHE A 450 15.86 16.34 11.57
N PHE A 451 16.39 17.31 12.33
CA PHE A 451 15.67 18.53 12.76
C PHE A 451 16.35 19.84 12.31
N GLN A 452 17.10 19.81 11.20
CA GLN A 452 17.84 20.99 10.70
C GLN A 452 17.01 21.93 9.83
#